data_AF-A0A0G0U6Z2-F1
#
_entry.id   AF-A0A0G0U6Z2-F1
#
_cell.length_a   1.000
_cell.length_b   1.000
_cell.length_c   1.000
_cell.angle_alpha   90.00
_cell.angle_beta   90.00
_cell.angle_gamma   90.00
#
_symmetry.space_group_name_H-M   'P 1'
#
loop_
_entity.id
_entity.type
_entity.pdbx_description
1 polymer ?
#
loop_
_entity_poly.entity_id
_entity_poly.type
_entity_poly.pdbx_seq_one_letter_code
_entity_poly.pdbx_strand_id
1 'polypeptide(L)'
;MHDRLKILQDYLGGSRVKRDCDISEHLVSGFGGTASAFYIATTVEELIKIVQLCRELKLDFLIIGSGSKIAISKEGINSLVIKNRSDNLKIFGVKGNVSRQGIGIEEALVEAESGTSLKRLAEFALEHRLGGLEIFQNTLGTVGGSLYILPIVREKAHQVKVLTSSGEVEVKDPYLVSKEDVIISAVFKLKAQEK
;
A
#
# COMPACT_ATOMS: atom_id res chain seq x y z
N MET A 1 -25.08 12.51 2.44
CA MET A 1 -24.28 11.36 1.94
C MET A 1 -24.50 11.12 0.45
N HIS A 2 -25.76 11.07 -0.03
CA HIS A 2 -26.11 10.86 -1.44
C HIS A 2 -25.39 11.80 -2.42
N ASP A 3 -25.41 13.11 -2.16
CA ASP A 3 -24.80 14.09 -3.07
C ASP A 3 -23.26 13.96 -3.15
N ARG A 4 -22.63 13.65 -2.02
CA ARG A 4 -21.16 13.48 -1.94
C ARG A 4 -20.68 12.22 -2.67
N LEU A 5 -21.45 11.13 -2.58
CA LEU A 5 -21.15 9.89 -3.32
C LEU A 5 -21.31 10.09 -4.82
N LYS A 6 -22.29 10.88 -5.26
CA LYS A 6 -22.46 11.24 -6.66
C LYS A 6 -21.25 12.00 -7.19
N ILE A 7 -20.74 12.97 -6.42
CA ILE A 7 -19.49 13.68 -6.76
C ILE A 7 -18.32 12.69 -6.93
N LEU A 8 -18.15 11.73 -6.02
CA LEU A 8 -17.11 10.71 -6.15
C LEU A 8 -17.27 9.88 -7.44
N GLN A 9 -18.49 9.48 -7.76
CA GLN A 9 -18.82 8.75 -8.98
C GLN A 9 -18.49 9.56 -10.24
N ASP A 10 -18.81 10.86 -10.25
CA ASP A 10 -18.54 11.73 -11.39
C ASP A 10 -17.02 11.94 -11.61
N TYR A 11 -16.24 12.05 -10.54
CA TYR A 11 -14.79 12.32 -10.61
C TYR A 11 -13.91 11.08 -10.83
N LEU A 12 -14.36 9.89 -10.42
CA LEU A 12 -13.59 8.64 -10.47
C LEU A 12 -14.15 7.62 -11.48
N GLY A 13 -15.29 7.92 -12.09
CA GLY A 13 -16.02 7.03 -12.98
C GLY A 13 -17.12 6.28 -12.22
N GLY A 14 -18.38 6.50 -12.62
CA GLY A 14 -19.54 6.05 -11.84
C GLY A 14 -19.62 4.54 -11.60
N SER A 15 -19.09 3.73 -12.52
CA SER A 15 -19.03 2.27 -12.38
C SER A 15 -17.98 1.77 -11.39
N ARG A 16 -17.03 2.63 -10.98
CA ARG A 16 -15.92 2.24 -10.09
C ARG A 16 -16.22 2.43 -8.61
N VAL A 17 -17.17 3.29 -8.28
CA VAL A 17 -17.63 3.50 -6.90
C VAL A 17 -18.94 2.74 -6.71
N LYS A 18 -18.84 1.58 -6.06
CA LYS A 18 -19.98 0.70 -5.78
C LYS A 18 -20.64 1.14 -4.47
N ARG A 19 -21.98 1.20 -4.45
CA ARG A 19 -22.75 1.49 -3.23
C ARG A 19 -23.18 0.19 -2.58
N ASP A 20 -23.37 0.22 -1.26
CA ASP A 20 -23.93 -0.90 -0.49
C ASP A 20 -23.23 -2.23 -0.83
N CYS A 21 -21.90 -2.21 -0.86
CA CYS A 21 -21.08 -3.33 -1.31
C CYS A 21 -20.75 -4.26 -0.14
N ASP A 22 -21.03 -5.55 -0.29
CA ASP A 22 -20.45 -6.56 0.59
C ASP A 22 -18.93 -6.60 0.36
N ILE A 23 -18.16 -6.47 1.44
CA ILE A 23 -16.69 -6.46 1.40
C ILE A 23 -16.08 -7.74 1.98
N SER A 24 -16.88 -8.73 2.37
CA SER A 24 -16.40 -10.01 2.90
C SER A 24 -15.42 -10.70 1.94
N GLU A 25 -15.71 -10.71 0.64
CA GLU A 25 -14.84 -11.22 -0.44
C GLU A 25 -13.53 -10.43 -0.60
N HIS A 26 -13.41 -9.27 0.04
CA HIS A 26 -12.25 -8.41 -0.02
C HIS A 26 -11.37 -8.48 1.22
N LEU A 27 -11.79 -9.24 2.25
CA LEU A 27 -11.07 -9.50 3.48
C LEU A 27 -10.56 -10.95 3.49
N VAL A 28 -9.34 -11.16 3.98
CA VAL A 28 -8.76 -12.52 4.06
C VAL A 28 -9.59 -13.42 5.00
N SER A 29 -10.23 -12.84 6.01
CA SER A 29 -11.11 -13.58 6.92
C SER A 29 -12.33 -14.17 6.22
N GLY A 30 -12.75 -13.61 5.07
CA GLY A 30 -14.05 -13.90 4.47
C GLY A 30 -15.23 -13.44 5.32
N PHE A 31 -14.98 -12.72 6.42
CA PHE A 31 -16.00 -12.24 7.34
C PHE A 31 -16.04 -10.71 7.30
N GLY A 32 -17.21 -10.18 6.97
CA GLY A 32 -17.50 -8.75 6.87
C GLY A 32 -18.99 -8.51 6.67
N GLY A 33 -19.39 -7.25 6.59
CA GLY A 33 -20.75 -6.82 6.24
C GLY A 33 -20.70 -5.77 5.14
N THR A 34 -21.80 -5.06 4.93
CA THR A 34 -21.93 -4.08 3.85
C THR A 34 -21.20 -2.77 4.16
N ALA A 35 -20.42 -2.24 3.22
CA ALA A 35 -19.89 -0.88 3.26
C ALA A 35 -20.81 0.09 2.50
N SER A 36 -21.01 1.31 3.01
CA SER A 36 -21.82 2.35 2.34
C SER A 36 -21.35 2.64 0.92
N ALA A 37 -20.04 2.58 0.71
CA ALA A 37 -19.46 2.55 -0.62
C ALA A 37 -18.14 1.77 -0.64
N PHE A 38 -17.74 1.32 -1.82
CA PHE A 38 -16.50 0.61 -2.05
C PHE A 38 -15.83 1.08 -3.34
N TYR A 39 -14.52 1.26 -3.28
CA TYR A 39 -13.68 1.67 -4.41
C TYR A 39 -12.37 0.87 -4.42
N ILE A 40 -11.90 0.49 -5.61
CA ILE A 40 -10.59 -0.15 -5.79
C ILE A 40 -9.67 0.86 -6.48
N ALA A 41 -8.63 1.30 -5.76
CA ALA A 41 -7.53 2.08 -6.32
C ALA A 41 -6.49 1.10 -6.88
N THR A 42 -6.17 1.24 -8.17
CA THR A 42 -5.23 0.37 -8.89
C THR A 42 -3.89 1.06 -9.18
N THR A 43 -3.81 2.38 -9.01
CA THR A 43 -2.57 3.15 -9.12
C THR A 43 -2.43 4.09 -7.92
N VAL A 44 -1.21 4.59 -7.71
CA VAL A 44 -0.92 5.59 -6.67
C VAL A 44 -1.71 6.88 -6.90
N GLU A 45 -1.85 7.32 -8.15
CA GLU A 45 -2.59 8.53 -8.50
C GLU A 45 -4.06 8.38 -8.14
N GLU A 46 -4.65 7.21 -8.41
CA GLU A 46 -6.03 6.91 -8.02
C GLU A 46 -6.20 6.92 -6.50
N LEU A 47 -5.26 6.33 -5.76
CA LEU A 47 -5.27 6.31 -4.30
C LEU A 47 -5.20 7.72 -3.72
N ILE A 48 -4.26 8.55 -4.21
CA ILE A 48 -4.11 9.95 -3.76
C ILE A 48 -5.39 10.72 -4.07
N LYS A 49 -5.91 10.60 -5.30
CA LYS A 49 -7.10 11.33 -5.75
C LYS A 49 -8.33 10.99 -4.92
N ILE A 50 -8.60 9.71 -4.65
CA ILE A 50 -9.77 9.34 -3.82
C ILE A 50 -9.62 9.85 -2.39
N VAL A 51 -8.43 9.74 -1.80
CA VAL A 51 -8.20 10.20 -0.41
C VAL A 51 -8.37 11.72 -0.30
N GLN A 52 -7.83 12.49 -1.25
CA GLN A 52 -7.99 13.94 -1.28
C GLN A 52 -9.47 14.33 -1.42
N LEU A 53 -10.19 13.74 -2.37
CA LEU A 53 -11.63 13.97 -2.53
C LEU A 53 -12.43 13.64 -1.27
N CYS A 54 -12.12 12.53 -0.59
CA CYS A 54 -12.78 12.17 0.66
C CYS A 54 -12.52 13.21 1.76
N ARG A 55 -11.28 13.70 1.88
CA ARG A 55 -10.93 14.74 2.86
C ARG A 55 -11.65 16.06 2.56
N GLU A 56 -11.67 16.50 1.30
CA GLU A 56 -12.38 17.71 0.86
C GLU A 56 -13.89 17.63 1.13
N LEU A 57 -14.50 16.48 0.83
CA LEU A 57 -15.93 16.24 1.02
C LEU A 57 -16.29 15.87 2.46
N LYS A 58 -15.31 15.79 3.37
CA LYS A 58 -15.47 15.32 4.76
C LYS A 58 -16.25 14.00 4.80
N LEU A 59 -15.81 13.06 3.98
CA LEU A 59 -16.33 11.70 3.92
C LEU A 59 -15.44 10.78 4.73
N ASP A 60 -16.04 10.02 5.63
CA ASP A 60 -15.33 8.98 6.38
C ASP A 60 -14.95 7.83 5.45
N PHE A 61 -13.70 7.38 5.55
CA PHE A 61 -13.19 6.30 4.74
C PHE A 61 -12.25 5.38 5.52
N LEU A 62 -12.16 4.13 5.06
CA LEU A 62 -11.22 3.13 5.54
C LEU A 62 -10.40 2.63 4.36
N ILE A 63 -9.07 2.74 4.44
CA ILE A 63 -8.17 2.16 3.45
C ILE A 63 -7.82 0.74 3.88
N ILE A 64 -7.97 -0.22 2.95
CA ILE A 64 -7.58 -1.61 3.17
C ILE A 64 -6.58 -2.06 2.10
N GLY A 65 -5.61 -2.89 2.50
CA GLY A 65 -4.77 -3.64 1.57
C GLY A 65 -5.41 -4.99 1.23
N SER A 66 -4.78 -6.08 1.65
CA SER A 66 -5.34 -7.43 1.53
C SER A 66 -6.52 -7.69 2.47
N GLY A 67 -6.64 -6.91 3.56
CA GLY A 67 -7.62 -7.16 4.62
C GLY A 67 -7.20 -8.30 5.58
N SER A 68 -5.90 -8.66 5.65
CA SER A 68 -5.42 -9.76 6.51
C SER A 68 -5.44 -9.49 8.01
N LYS A 69 -5.56 -8.21 8.42
CA LYS A 69 -5.55 -7.79 9.83
C LYS A 69 -6.70 -6.83 10.16
N ILE A 70 -7.79 -6.96 9.43
CA ILE A 70 -8.99 -6.14 9.60
C ILE A 70 -10.14 -7.07 9.94
N ALA A 71 -10.92 -6.69 10.95
CA ALA A 71 -12.17 -7.33 11.31
C ALA A 71 -13.29 -6.31 11.17
N ILE A 72 -14.26 -6.61 10.31
CA ILE A 72 -15.47 -5.81 10.15
C ILE A 72 -16.64 -6.71 10.53
N SER A 73 -17.54 -6.20 11.36
CA SER A 73 -18.68 -6.97 11.85
C SER A 73 -19.70 -7.20 10.73
N LYS A 74 -20.65 -8.12 10.95
CA LYS A 74 -21.68 -8.44 9.95
C LYS A 74 -22.65 -7.29 9.68
N GLU A 75 -22.78 -6.38 10.64
CA GLU A 75 -23.56 -5.14 10.51
C GLU A 75 -22.93 -4.18 9.49
N GLY A 76 -21.69 -4.42 9.08
CA GLY A 76 -21.00 -3.64 8.06
C GLY A 76 -20.33 -2.39 8.60
N ILE A 77 -20.09 -1.43 7.70
CA ILE A 77 -19.45 -0.16 8.05
C ILE A 77 -20.11 1.00 7.29
N ASN A 78 -20.51 2.04 8.01
CA ASN A 78 -21.09 3.23 7.41
C ASN A 78 -19.99 4.21 6.92
N SER A 79 -19.14 3.75 6.00
CA SER A 79 -18.02 4.52 5.46
C SER A 79 -17.67 4.06 4.05
N LEU A 80 -16.91 4.86 3.31
CA LEU A 80 -16.29 4.41 2.07
C LEU A 80 -15.12 3.47 2.39
N VAL A 81 -15.10 2.27 1.83
CA VAL A 81 -13.94 1.39 1.89
C VAL A 81 -13.13 1.51 0.61
N ILE A 82 -11.85 1.86 0.74
CA ILE A 82 -10.90 2.03 -0.36
C ILE A 82 -9.94 0.84 -0.32
N LYS A 83 -10.05 -0.09 -1.27
CA LYS A 83 -9.08 -1.18 -1.43
C LYS A 83 -7.91 -0.70 -2.29
N ASN A 84 -6.73 -0.65 -1.70
CA ASN A 84 -5.51 -0.33 -2.42
C ASN A 84 -4.91 -1.57 -3.09
N ARG A 85 -4.77 -1.50 -4.41
CA ARG A 85 -4.13 -2.50 -5.28
C ARG A 85 -3.00 -1.91 -6.12
N SER A 86 -2.51 -0.70 -5.80
CA SER A 86 -1.31 -0.15 -6.44
C SER A 86 -0.08 -0.98 -6.00
N ASP A 87 0.45 -1.80 -6.90
CA ASP A 87 1.42 -2.85 -6.59
C ASP A 87 2.70 -2.82 -7.43
N ASN A 88 3.04 -1.63 -7.95
CA ASN A 88 4.25 -1.46 -8.73
C ASN A 88 5.51 -1.66 -7.87
N LEU A 89 6.51 -2.28 -8.48
CA LEU A 89 7.82 -2.57 -7.89
C LEU A 89 8.90 -2.14 -8.86
N LYS A 90 9.91 -1.42 -8.36
CA LYS A 90 11.06 -1.02 -9.18
C LYS A 90 12.33 -0.92 -8.36
N ILE A 91 13.44 -1.22 -9.01
CA ILE A 91 14.77 -0.83 -8.54
C ILE A 91 15.05 0.57 -9.08
N PHE A 92 15.30 1.54 -8.22
CA PHE A 92 15.57 2.93 -8.64
C PHE A 92 16.98 3.41 -8.30
N GLY A 93 17.76 2.61 -7.57
CA GLY A 93 19.15 2.90 -7.26
C GLY A 93 19.92 1.61 -7.03
N VAL A 94 21.16 1.57 -7.49
CA VAL A 94 22.10 0.47 -7.24
C VAL A 94 23.43 1.04 -6.81
N LYS A 95 24.09 0.34 -5.89
CA LYS A 95 25.46 0.62 -5.47
C LYS A 95 26.29 -0.64 -5.70
N GLY A 96 27.51 -0.44 -6.21
CA GLY A 96 28.42 -1.54 -6.46
C GLY A 96 29.68 -1.07 -7.17
N ASN A 97 30.43 -2.03 -7.70
CA ASN A 97 31.72 -1.78 -8.35
C ASN A 97 31.62 -2.07 -9.85
N VAL A 98 32.33 -1.24 -10.63
CA VAL A 98 32.55 -1.47 -12.05
C VAL A 98 34.00 -1.90 -12.22
N SER A 99 34.20 -3.11 -12.76
CA SER A 99 35.53 -3.65 -13.01
C SER A 99 35.65 -4.14 -14.46
N ARG A 100 36.86 -4.51 -14.88
CA ARG A 100 37.09 -5.15 -16.18
C ARG A 100 36.34 -6.49 -16.35
N GLN A 101 35.87 -7.09 -15.26
CA GLN A 101 35.13 -8.36 -15.24
C GLN A 101 33.61 -8.17 -15.26
N GLY A 102 33.11 -6.92 -15.20
CA GLY A 102 31.69 -6.59 -15.22
C GLY A 102 31.24 -5.67 -14.08
N ILE A 103 29.92 -5.54 -13.93
CA ILE A 103 29.26 -4.76 -12.88
C ILE A 103 28.90 -5.71 -11.74
N GLY A 104 29.45 -5.46 -10.55
CA GLY A 104 29.09 -6.16 -9.31
C GLY A 104 28.13 -5.29 -8.50
N ILE A 105 26.86 -5.71 -8.39
CA ILE A 105 25.88 -5.04 -7.52
C ILE A 105 26.13 -5.50 -6.08
N GLU A 106 26.29 -4.56 -5.16
CA GLU A 106 26.43 -4.81 -3.71
C GLU A 106 25.12 -4.50 -2.99
N GLU A 107 24.47 -3.40 -3.36
CA GLU A 107 23.21 -2.94 -2.75
C GLU A 107 22.25 -2.41 -3.81
N ALA A 108 20.94 -2.54 -3.56
CA ALA A 108 19.89 -1.96 -4.38
C ALA A 108 18.81 -1.30 -3.51
N LEU A 109 18.23 -0.22 -4.04
CA LEU A 109 17.04 0.44 -3.49
C LEU A 109 15.82 -0.01 -4.28
N VAL A 110 14.94 -0.75 -3.61
CA VAL A 110 13.68 -1.25 -4.16
C VAL A 110 12.54 -0.39 -3.63
N GLU A 111 11.82 0.31 -4.51
CA GLU A 111 10.57 0.98 -4.16
C GLU A 111 9.39 0.04 -4.43
N ALA A 112 8.54 -0.13 -3.42
CA ALA A 112 7.31 -0.89 -3.49
C ALA A 112 6.12 0.01 -3.16
N GLU A 113 5.12 0.04 -4.04
CA GLU A 113 3.86 0.71 -3.75
C GLU A 113 3.10 0.02 -2.61
N SER A 114 2.29 0.78 -1.87
CA SER A 114 1.74 0.34 -0.59
C SER A 114 0.67 -0.76 -0.71
N GLY A 115 0.12 -1.00 -1.91
CA GLY A 115 -0.77 -2.11 -2.23
C GLY A 115 -0.03 -3.41 -2.58
N THR A 116 1.28 -3.37 -2.79
CA THR A 116 2.12 -4.55 -3.05
C THR A 116 2.04 -5.53 -1.89
N SER A 117 1.82 -6.82 -2.18
CA SER A 117 1.87 -7.85 -1.12
C SER A 117 3.30 -8.06 -0.62
N LEU A 118 3.45 -8.37 0.68
CA LEU A 118 4.77 -8.67 1.26
C LEU A 118 5.44 -9.87 0.58
N LYS A 119 4.65 -10.86 0.19
CA LYS A 119 5.09 -12.01 -0.61
C LYS A 119 5.66 -11.57 -1.97
N ARG A 120 4.94 -10.75 -2.75
CA ARG A 120 5.40 -10.27 -4.06
C ARG A 120 6.68 -9.44 -3.95
N LEU A 121 6.80 -8.62 -2.91
CA LEU A 121 8.04 -7.88 -2.63
C LEU A 121 9.22 -8.82 -2.33
N ALA A 122 9.00 -9.88 -1.53
CA ALA A 122 10.04 -10.87 -1.25
C ALA A 122 10.44 -11.68 -2.50
N GLU A 123 9.47 -12.06 -3.32
CA GLU A 123 9.69 -12.74 -4.61
C GLU A 123 10.50 -11.86 -5.57
N PHE A 124 10.14 -10.59 -5.70
CA PHE A 124 10.87 -9.62 -6.51
C PHE A 124 12.33 -9.46 -6.05
N ALA A 125 12.57 -9.35 -4.74
CA ALA A 125 13.93 -9.30 -4.21
C ALA A 125 14.72 -10.57 -4.58
N LEU A 126 14.11 -11.75 -4.43
CA LEU A 126 14.73 -13.03 -4.78
C LEU A 126 15.07 -13.14 -6.27
N GLU A 127 14.14 -12.76 -7.16
CA GLU A 127 14.35 -12.75 -8.62
C GLU A 127 15.54 -11.87 -9.03
N HIS A 128 15.76 -10.78 -8.30
CA HIS A 128 16.88 -9.87 -8.49
C HIS A 128 18.13 -10.23 -7.66
N ARG A 129 18.16 -11.39 -7.00
CA ARG A 129 19.27 -11.85 -6.14
C ARG A 129 19.58 -10.86 -5.01
N LEU A 130 18.56 -10.23 -4.47
CA LEU A 130 18.62 -9.32 -3.33
C LEU A 130 18.12 -10.04 -2.08
N GLY A 131 18.90 -10.01 -1.02
CA GLY A 131 18.59 -10.65 0.25
C GLY A 131 17.94 -9.72 1.26
N GLY A 132 17.44 -10.32 2.35
CA GLY A 132 16.96 -9.62 3.54
C GLY A 132 15.43 -9.51 3.65
N LEU A 133 14.66 -9.99 2.68
CA LEU A 133 13.20 -10.01 2.69
C LEU A 133 12.59 -11.43 2.68
N GLU A 134 13.40 -12.47 2.85
CA GLU A 134 13.00 -13.88 2.78
C GLU A 134 11.92 -14.22 3.82
N ILE A 135 11.98 -13.58 4.99
CA ILE A 135 11.01 -13.73 6.08
C ILE A 135 9.57 -13.39 5.66
N PHE A 136 9.39 -12.63 4.57
CA PHE A 136 8.09 -12.16 4.11
C PHE A 136 7.40 -13.07 3.08
N GLN A 137 8.08 -14.12 2.57
CA GLN A 137 7.53 -15.01 1.54
C GLN A 137 6.18 -15.64 1.91
N ASN A 138 5.98 -15.93 3.20
CA ASN A 138 4.73 -16.52 3.73
C ASN A 138 3.89 -15.53 4.54
N THR A 139 4.23 -14.24 4.52
CA THR A 139 3.51 -13.23 5.31
C THR A 139 2.33 -12.67 4.52
N LEU A 140 1.13 -12.76 5.10
CA LEU A 140 -0.08 -12.14 4.57
C LEU A 140 -0.12 -10.64 4.89
N GLY A 141 -0.35 -9.81 3.87
CA GLY A 141 -0.44 -8.37 4.04
C GLY A 141 0.12 -7.63 2.85
N THR A 142 -0.16 -6.34 2.79
CA THR A 142 0.51 -5.42 1.86
C THR A 142 1.57 -4.60 2.59
N VAL A 143 2.50 -4.01 1.85
CA VAL A 143 3.54 -3.13 2.36
C VAL A 143 2.94 -2.02 3.23
N GLY A 144 1.93 -1.32 2.73
CA GLY A 144 1.28 -0.21 3.44
C GLY A 144 0.66 -0.61 4.78
N GLY A 145 -0.24 -1.60 4.76
CA GLY A 145 -0.88 -2.07 6.00
C GLY A 145 0.14 -2.63 7.00
N SER A 146 1.21 -3.25 6.50
CA SER A 146 2.23 -3.85 7.37
C SER A 146 3.15 -2.82 8.01
N LEU A 147 3.42 -1.67 7.38
CA LEU A 147 4.23 -0.61 8.00
C LEU A 147 3.57 -0.01 9.25
N TYR A 148 2.24 -0.02 9.33
CA TYR A 148 1.53 0.38 10.55
C TYR A 148 1.60 -0.67 11.66
N ILE A 149 1.56 -1.96 11.30
CA ILE A 149 1.23 -3.05 12.24
C ILE A 149 2.44 -3.93 12.59
N LEU A 150 3.38 -4.13 11.66
CA LEU A 150 4.51 -5.05 11.79
C LEU A 150 5.81 -4.26 12.02
N PRO A 151 6.37 -4.25 13.25
CA PRO A 151 7.64 -3.59 13.53
C PRO A 151 8.78 -4.01 12.60
N ILE A 152 8.85 -5.30 12.25
CA ILE A 152 9.88 -5.85 11.37
C ILE A 152 9.84 -5.28 9.94
N VAL A 153 8.67 -4.89 9.44
CA VAL A 153 8.55 -4.25 8.11
C VAL A 153 9.06 -2.81 8.19
N ARG A 154 8.76 -2.12 9.30
CA ARG A 154 9.25 -0.77 9.55
C ARG A 154 10.77 -0.72 9.71
N GLU A 155 11.34 -1.68 10.44
CA GLU A 155 12.79 -1.83 10.62
C GLU A 155 13.53 -2.04 9.29
N LYS A 156 12.93 -2.80 8.37
CA LYS A 156 13.52 -3.08 7.05
C LYS A 156 13.29 -1.97 6.02
N ALA A 157 12.34 -1.08 6.25
CA ALA A 157 12.10 0.06 5.38
C ALA A 157 13.22 1.09 5.57
N HIS A 158 13.75 1.61 4.46
CA HIS A 158 14.72 2.69 4.47
C HIS A 158 14.03 4.05 4.55
N GLN A 159 12.97 4.24 3.75
CA GLN A 159 12.17 5.47 3.68
C GLN A 159 10.73 5.13 3.30
N VAL A 160 9.78 5.97 3.72
CA VAL A 160 8.36 5.81 3.40
C VAL A 160 7.82 7.08 2.77
N LYS A 161 7.18 6.95 1.60
CA LYS A 161 6.46 8.05 0.95
C LYS A 161 5.02 8.05 1.44
N VAL A 162 4.54 9.20 1.89
CA VAL A 162 3.19 9.35 2.46
C VAL A 162 2.45 10.53 1.84
N LEU A 163 1.12 10.42 1.80
CA LEU A 163 0.22 11.54 1.65
C LEU A 163 -0.20 12.02 3.04
N THR A 164 0.30 13.18 3.45
CA THR A 164 0.03 13.76 4.77
C THR A 164 -1.42 14.22 4.90
N SER A 165 -1.85 14.54 6.12
CA SER A 165 -3.19 15.09 6.37
C SER A 165 -3.43 16.45 5.70
N SER A 166 -2.38 17.25 5.43
CA SER A 166 -2.47 18.50 4.66
C SER A 166 -2.67 18.28 3.15
N GLY A 167 -2.52 17.04 2.67
CA GLY A 167 -2.65 16.70 1.26
C GLY A 167 -1.33 16.77 0.48
N GLU A 168 -0.21 16.97 1.17
CA GLU A 168 1.12 17.01 0.58
C GLU A 168 1.75 15.61 0.53
N VAL A 169 2.61 15.38 -0.47
CA VAL A 169 3.39 14.14 -0.58
C VAL A 169 4.76 14.36 0.01
N GLU A 170 5.08 13.60 1.05
CA GLU A 170 6.35 13.70 1.77
C GLU A 170 7.08 12.35 1.81
N VAL A 171 8.40 12.40 1.97
CA VAL A 171 9.22 11.24 2.30
C VAL A 171 9.61 11.35 3.77
N LYS A 172 9.30 10.32 4.54
CA LYS A 172 9.54 10.26 5.98
C LYS A 172 10.44 9.08 6.34
N ASP A 173 11.13 9.23 7.47
CA ASP A 173 11.68 8.09 8.19
C ASP A 173 10.52 7.15 8.59
N PRO A 174 10.67 5.81 8.47
CA PRO A 174 9.61 4.85 8.79
C PRO A 174 9.04 4.99 10.21
N TYR A 175 9.82 5.47 11.18
CA TYR A 175 9.40 5.69 12.57
C TYR A 175 8.67 7.02 12.79
N LEU A 176 8.69 7.92 11.80
CA LEU A 176 8.02 9.22 11.84
C LEU A 176 6.69 9.24 11.06
N VAL A 177 6.26 8.10 10.51
CA VAL A 177 4.96 7.96 9.85
C VAL A 177 3.84 8.07 10.88
N SER A 178 2.94 9.04 10.70
CA SER A 178 1.79 9.25 11.59
C SER A 178 0.63 8.30 11.25
N LYS A 179 -0.35 8.19 12.17
CA LYS A 179 -1.56 7.38 11.93
C LYS A 179 -2.49 8.00 10.87
N GLU A 180 -2.42 9.31 10.69
CA GLU A 180 -3.26 10.09 9.77
C GLU A 180 -2.66 10.18 8.36
N ASP A 181 -1.36 9.90 8.24
CA ASP A 181 -0.68 9.78 6.96
C ASP A 181 -1.27 8.59 6.20
N VAL A 182 -1.29 8.66 4.87
CA VAL A 182 -1.58 7.52 4.00
C VAL A 182 -0.30 7.10 3.30
N ILE A 183 0.15 5.87 3.55
CA ILE A 183 1.37 5.35 2.91
C ILE A 183 1.12 5.12 1.41
N ILE A 184 1.97 5.73 0.58
CA ILE A 184 1.96 5.62 -0.88
C ILE A 184 2.91 4.52 -1.33
N SER A 185 4.15 4.55 -0.86
CA SER A 185 5.19 3.58 -1.18
C SER A 185 6.24 3.50 -0.08
N ALA A 186 7.06 2.47 -0.10
CA ALA A 186 8.23 2.35 0.76
C ALA A 186 9.45 1.89 -0.02
N VAL A 187 10.60 2.40 0.38
CA VAL A 187 11.90 2.03 -0.16
C VAL A 187 12.56 1.04 0.79
N PHE A 188 13.09 -0.05 0.25
CA PHE A 188 13.88 -1.04 0.96
C PHE A 188 15.31 -1.02 0.43
N LYS A 189 16.28 -0.92 1.34
CA LYS A 189 17.69 -1.02 1.01
C LYS A 189 18.16 -2.46 1.20
N LEU A 190 18.41 -3.16 0.11
CA LEU A 190 18.71 -4.58 0.09
C LEU A 190 20.14 -4.83 -0.38
N LYS A 191 20.76 -5.90 0.12
CA LYS A 191 22.10 -6.34 -0.30
C LYS A 191 21.99 -7.44 -1.34
N ALA A 192 22.93 -7.48 -2.28
CA ALA A 192 23.06 -8.64 -3.16
C ALA A 192 23.37 -9.91 -2.35
N GLN A 193 22.76 -11.02 -2.72
CA GLN A 193 23.11 -12.33 -2.17
C GLN A 193 24.48 -12.75 -2.74
N GLU A 194 25.35 -13.25 -1.87
CA GLU A 194 26.59 -13.89 -2.30
C GLU A 194 26.26 -15.17 -3.10
N LYS A 195 27.10 -15.50 -4.08
CA LYS A 195 26.93 -16.67 -4.94
C LYS A 195 27.12 -17.98 -4.20
#